data_AF-A0A4U5PG64-F1
#
_entry.id   AF-A0A4U5PG64-F1
#
_cell.length_a   1.000
_cell.length_b   1.000
_cell.length_c   1.000
_cell.angle_alpha   90.00
_cell.angle_beta   90.00
_cell.angle_gamma   90.00
#
_symmetry.space_group_name_H-M   'P 1'
#
loop_
_entity.id
_entity.type
_entity.pdbx_description
1 polymer ?
#
loop_
_entity_poly.entity_id
_entity_poly.type
_entity_poly.pdbx_seq_one_letter_code
_entity_poly.pdbx_strand_id
1 'polypeptide(L)'
;MVSYCMESSSDDRKETIRLVGAGNCVREIKRHQAEMSGTLRNMISGRSYSGFIHDEDDLLNNTITVYLPYIKERHLQLICDYLRYKLEFEEFDFSKANGRLPPDFAVPMSEARELILLADFLDC
;
A
#
# COMPACT_ATOMS: atom_id res chain seq x y z
N MET A 1 -12.21 39.21 -12.70
CA MET A 1 -11.49 38.03 -13.23
C MET A 1 -10.84 37.36 -12.03
N VAL A 2 -11.47 36.30 -11.52
CA VAL A 2 -11.00 35.63 -10.29
C VAL A 2 -10.01 34.55 -10.74
N SER A 3 -8.72 34.81 -10.50
CA SER A 3 -7.66 33.84 -10.76
C SER A 3 -7.60 32.89 -9.58
N TYR A 4 -7.94 31.62 -9.78
CA TYR A 4 -7.78 30.58 -8.78
C TYR A 4 -6.28 30.29 -8.64
N CYS A 5 -5.71 30.64 -7.49
CA CYS A 5 -4.45 30.04 -7.03
C CYS A 5 -4.69 28.54 -6.87
N MET A 6 -4.14 27.73 -7.75
CA MET A 6 -3.99 26.30 -7.50
C MET A 6 -2.95 26.13 -6.40
N GLU A 7 -3.42 25.95 -5.16
CA GLU A 7 -2.59 25.39 -4.12
C GLU A 7 -2.34 23.92 -4.47
N SER A 8 -1.21 23.65 -5.13
CA SER A 8 -0.61 22.33 -5.09
C SER A 8 -0.11 22.10 -3.67
N SER A 9 -1.00 21.64 -2.78
CA SER A 9 -0.55 21.14 -1.48
C SER A 9 0.14 19.80 -1.71
N SER A 10 1.44 19.83 -1.96
CA SER A 10 2.31 18.69 -1.78
C SER A 10 2.26 18.30 -0.31
N ASP A 11 1.40 17.33 0.00
CA ASP A 11 1.33 16.71 1.32
C ASP A 11 2.48 15.71 1.46
N ASP A 12 3.69 16.27 1.45
CA ASP A 12 4.99 15.60 1.57
C ASP A 12 5.26 15.04 2.97
N ARG A 13 4.27 15.11 3.87
CA ARG A 13 4.54 14.84 5.28
C ARG A 13 4.44 13.35 5.56
N LYS A 14 3.35 12.66 5.24
CA LYS A 14 3.13 11.32 5.81
C LYS A 14 3.98 10.22 5.14
N GLU A 15 5.01 9.73 5.83
CA GLU A 15 5.98 8.75 5.33
C GLU A 15 5.54 7.29 5.59
N THR A 16 4.69 7.08 6.61
CA THR A 16 4.28 5.75 7.07
C THR A 16 2.78 5.55 6.86
N ILE A 17 2.41 4.36 6.40
CA ILE A 17 1.02 3.92 6.21
C ILE A 17 0.75 2.77 7.17
N ARG A 18 -0.31 2.89 7.95
CA ARG A 18 -0.81 1.87 8.85
C ARG A 18 -1.98 1.15 8.20
N LEU A 19 -1.79 -0.12 7.85
CA LEU A 19 -2.85 -0.97 7.32
C LEU A 19 -3.51 -1.72 8.48
N VAL A 20 -4.83 -1.60 8.61
CA VAL A 20 -5.63 -2.26 9.66
C VAL A 20 -6.55 -3.29 9.02
N GLY A 21 -6.24 -4.57 9.22
CA GLY A 21 -7.02 -5.69 8.71
C GLY A 21 -8.13 -6.16 9.65
N ALA A 22 -8.73 -7.30 9.32
CA ALA A 22 -9.74 -7.98 10.13
C ALA A 22 -9.20 -8.30 11.53
N GLY A 23 -10.04 -8.17 12.56
CA GLY A 23 -9.66 -8.44 13.94
C GLY A 23 -8.67 -7.43 14.53
N ASN A 24 -8.61 -6.20 13.97
CA ASN A 24 -7.69 -5.14 14.38
C ASN A 24 -6.21 -5.52 14.25
N CYS A 25 -5.87 -6.42 13.32
CA CYS A 25 -4.47 -6.68 13.01
C CYS A 25 -3.87 -5.47 12.31
N VAL A 26 -2.72 -5.02 12.79
CA VAL A 26 -2.06 -3.80 12.29
C VAL A 26 -0.72 -4.16 11.66
N ARG A 27 -0.46 -3.58 10.49
CA ARG A 27 0.85 -3.61 9.83
C ARG A 27 1.22 -2.21 9.36
N GLU A 28 2.50 -1.89 9.45
CA GLU A 28 3.03 -0.60 9.01
C GLU A 28 3.98 -0.82 7.84
N ILE A 29 3.80 0.00 6.80
CA ILE A 29 4.64 0.02 5.60
C ILE A 29 4.97 1.46 5.24
N LYS A 30 6.02 1.65 4.45
CA LYS A 30 6.35 2.97 3.93
C LYS A 30 5.36 3.37 2.84
N ARG A 31 5.11 4.66 2.70
CA ARG A 31 4.19 5.21 1.69
C ARG A 31 4.49 4.74 0.27
N HIS A 32 5.75 4.82 -0.15
CA HIS A 32 6.16 4.36 -1.48
C HIS A 32 5.95 2.84 -1.70
N GLN A 33 5.98 2.02 -0.64
CA GLN A 33 5.62 0.60 -0.73
C GLN A 33 4.11 0.43 -0.94
N ALA A 34 3.30 1.21 -0.21
CA ALA A 34 1.84 1.19 -0.36
C ALA A 34 1.40 1.66 -1.75
N GLU A 35 2.12 2.63 -2.34
CA GLU A 35 1.83 3.18 -3.66
C GLU A 35 2.06 2.20 -4.83
N MET A 36 2.69 1.04 -4.56
CA MET A 36 2.79 -0.09 -5.51
C MET A 36 1.44 -0.78 -5.78
N SER A 37 0.43 -0.50 -4.95
CA SER A 37 -0.96 -0.88 -5.16
C SER A 37 -1.75 0.31 -5.71
N GLY A 38 -2.41 0.13 -6.85
CA GLY A 38 -3.26 1.17 -7.44
C GLY A 38 -4.37 1.62 -6.48
N THR A 39 -5.00 0.66 -5.81
CA THR A 39 -6.06 0.92 -4.82
C THR A 39 -5.54 1.69 -3.61
N LEU A 40 -4.43 1.24 -2.99
CA LEU A 40 -3.87 1.94 -1.82
C LEU A 40 -3.36 3.33 -2.18
N ARG A 41 -2.71 3.50 -3.34
CA ARG A 41 -2.30 4.81 -3.85
C ARG A 41 -3.49 5.76 -3.96
N ASN A 42 -4.61 5.29 -4.50
CA ASN A 42 -5.84 6.08 -4.63
C ASN A 42 -6.48 6.38 -3.26
N MET A 43 -6.44 5.44 -2.32
CA MET A 43 -6.90 5.69 -0.94
C MET A 43 -6.04 6.75 -0.27
N ILE A 44 -4.71 6.63 -0.34
CA ILE A 44 -3.75 7.55 0.30
C ILE A 44 -3.84 8.96 -0.30
N SER A 45 -3.98 9.08 -1.62
CA SER A 45 -4.07 10.38 -2.30
C SER A 45 -5.48 10.98 -2.26
N GLY A 46 -6.51 10.14 -2.08
CA GLY A 46 -7.91 10.54 -2.09
C GLY A 46 -8.34 11.18 -0.78
N ARG A 47 -8.11 12.49 -0.63
CA ARG A 47 -8.56 13.35 0.49
C ARG A 47 -10.08 13.42 0.74
N SER A 48 -10.90 12.54 0.16
CA SER A 48 -12.37 12.75 0.07
C SER A 48 -13.25 11.55 0.40
N TYR A 49 -12.70 10.35 0.63
CA TYR A 49 -13.50 9.20 1.05
C TYR A 49 -13.46 9.04 2.57
N SER A 50 -14.35 9.77 3.24
CA SER A 50 -14.56 9.83 4.70
C SER A 50 -14.88 8.49 5.39
N GLY A 51 -14.95 7.38 4.65
CA GLY A 51 -15.21 6.04 5.18
C GLY A 51 -13.98 5.14 5.33
N PHE A 52 -12.83 5.50 4.76
CA PHE A 52 -11.63 4.64 4.77
C PHE A 52 -10.40 5.28 5.45
N ILE A 53 -10.38 6.61 5.57
CA ILE A 53 -9.31 7.37 6.22
C ILE A 53 -9.93 8.16 7.36
N HIS A 54 -9.50 7.86 8.58
CA HIS A 54 -9.81 8.69 9.74
C HIS A 54 -8.58 9.56 10.05
N ASP A 55 -8.56 10.76 9.46
CA ASP A 55 -7.44 11.71 9.59
C ASP A 55 -7.38 12.41 10.97
N GLU A 56 -8.41 12.28 11.81
CA GLU A 56 -8.55 13.11 13.02
C GLU A 56 -7.49 12.80 14.11
N ASP A 57 -6.95 11.58 14.18
CA ASP A 57 -5.88 11.21 15.14
C ASP A 57 -4.47 11.16 14.53
N ASP A 58 -4.36 11.26 13.20
CA ASP A 58 -3.17 10.87 12.43
C ASP A 58 -2.34 12.07 11.90
N LEU A 59 -2.80 13.30 12.14
CA LEU A 59 -2.09 14.53 11.79
C LEU A 59 -0.82 14.78 12.63
N LEU A 60 -0.77 14.26 13.87
CA LEU A 60 0.39 14.41 14.77
C LEU A 60 1.52 13.41 14.49
N ASN A 61 1.17 12.21 14.04
CA ASN A 61 2.13 11.09 13.92
C ASN A 61 2.60 10.86 12.49
N ASN A 62 2.25 11.77 11.56
CA ASN A 62 2.73 11.70 10.20
C ASN A 62 2.42 10.35 9.51
N THR A 63 1.28 9.75 9.91
CA THR A 63 0.87 8.40 9.55
C THR A 63 -0.49 8.47 8.87
N ILE A 64 -0.75 7.60 7.89
CA ILE A 64 -2.10 7.42 7.31
C ILE A 64 -2.58 6.03 7.68
N THR A 65 -3.72 5.95 8.37
CA THR A 65 -4.38 4.68 8.64
C THR A 65 -5.37 4.32 7.53
N VAL A 66 -5.18 3.15 6.92
CA VAL A 66 -6.07 2.55 5.90
C VAL A 66 -6.73 1.30 6.46
N TYR A 67 -8.05 1.28 6.48
CA TYR A 67 -8.84 0.16 7.00
C TYR A 67 -9.23 -0.83 5.90
N LEU A 68 -8.88 -2.10 6.11
CA LEU A 68 -9.09 -3.23 5.21
C LEU A 68 -9.84 -4.36 5.95
N PRO A 69 -11.10 -4.14 6.36
CA PRO A 69 -11.79 -4.96 7.37
C PRO A 69 -12.01 -6.43 6.98
N TYR A 70 -11.90 -6.76 5.69
CA TYR A 70 -12.09 -8.12 5.16
C TYR A 70 -10.76 -8.89 4.99
N ILE A 71 -9.62 -8.24 5.20
CA ILE A 71 -8.30 -8.85 5.01
C ILE A 71 -7.83 -9.45 6.33
N LYS A 72 -7.76 -10.79 6.39
CA LYS A 72 -7.22 -11.53 7.54
C LYS A 72 -5.74 -11.19 7.77
N GLU A 73 -5.28 -11.31 9.01
CA GLU A 73 -3.89 -11.01 9.40
C GLU A 73 -2.85 -11.70 8.50
N ARG A 74 -3.03 -13.00 8.23
CA ARG A 74 -2.11 -13.79 7.39
C ARG A 74 -1.97 -13.22 5.97
N HIS A 75 -3.05 -12.68 5.40
CA HIS A 75 -3.01 -12.06 4.09
C HIS A 75 -2.40 -10.66 4.16
N LEU A 76 -2.71 -9.91 5.22
CA LEU A 76 -2.18 -8.57 5.41
C LEU A 76 -0.65 -8.59 5.45
N GLN A 77 -0.07 -9.58 6.12
CA GLN A 77 1.37 -9.81 6.12
C GLN A 77 1.90 -10.10 4.70
N LEU A 78 1.29 -11.04 3.98
CA LEU A 78 1.70 -11.41 2.62
C LEU A 78 1.58 -10.24 1.63
N ILE A 79 0.54 -9.41 1.76
CA ILE A 79 0.38 -8.18 0.98
C ILE A 79 1.54 -7.23 1.27
N CYS A 80 1.87 -6.98 2.55
CA CYS A 80 2.99 -6.10 2.90
C CYS A 80 4.31 -6.62 2.32
N ASP A 81 4.56 -7.93 2.43
CA ASP A 81 5.77 -8.56 1.91
C ASP A 81 5.84 -8.50 0.38
N TYR A 82 4.70 -8.70 -0.30
CA TYR A 82 4.60 -8.58 -1.74
C TYR A 82 4.83 -7.15 -2.23
N LEU A 83 4.26 -6.14 -1.57
CA LEU A 83 4.47 -4.73 -1.94
C LEU A 83 5.94 -4.32 -1.79
N ARG A 84 6.63 -4.82 -0.77
CA ARG A 84 8.09 -4.63 -0.62
C ARG A 84 8.86 -5.31 -1.74
N TYR A 85 8.54 -6.57 -2.02
CA TYR A 85 9.15 -7.33 -3.11
C TYR A 85 8.94 -6.63 -4.46
N LYS A 86 7.71 -6.21 -4.77
CA LYS A 86 7.36 -5.52 -6.01
C LYS A 86 8.13 -4.22 -6.17
N LEU A 87 8.30 -3.44 -5.10
CA LEU A 87 9.12 -2.23 -5.12
C LEU A 87 10.61 -2.53 -5.33
N GLU A 88 11.15 -3.52 -4.62
CA GLU A 88 12.57 -3.91 -4.73
C GLU A 88 12.94 -4.32 -6.17
N PHE A 89 11.98 -4.92 -6.89
CA PHE A 89 12.17 -5.43 -8.25
C PHE A 89 11.42 -4.65 -9.33
N GLU A 90 10.88 -3.46 -9.05
CA GLU A 90 10.12 -2.65 -10.02
C GLU A 90 10.99 -2.24 -11.21
N GLU A 91 12.20 -1.76 -10.92
CA GLU A 91 13.20 -1.36 -11.92
C GLU A 91 14.26 -2.45 -12.14
N PHE A 92 13.90 -3.72 -11.91
CA PHE A 92 14.86 -4.82 -12.01
C PHE A 92 15.51 -4.86 -13.41
N ASP A 93 16.82 -4.61 -13.45
CA ASP A 93 17.62 -4.60 -14.66
C ASP A 93 18.49 -5.86 -14.72
N PHE A 94 18.12 -6.77 -15.63
CA PHE A 94 18.81 -8.04 -15.84
C PHE A 94 20.31 -7.87 -16.17
N SER A 95 20.66 -6.76 -16.84
CA SER A 95 22.05 -6.46 -17.20
C SER A 95 22.88 -6.07 -15.97
N LYS A 96 22.29 -5.34 -15.01
CA LYS A 96 22.92 -4.97 -13.73
C LYS A 96 22.94 -6.13 -12.73
N ALA A 97 21.99 -7.05 -12.84
CA ALA A 97 21.87 -8.22 -11.97
C ALA A 97 22.80 -9.40 -12.34
N ASN A 98 23.76 -9.19 -13.26
CA ASN A 98 24.65 -10.24 -13.77
C ASN A 98 23.89 -11.47 -14.30
N GLY A 99 22.73 -11.25 -14.92
CA GLY A 99 21.87 -12.30 -15.46
C GLY A 99 21.14 -13.16 -14.42
N ARG A 100 21.09 -12.75 -13.15
CA ARG A 100 20.31 -13.43 -12.11
C ARG A 100 18.89 -12.90 -12.09
N LEU A 101 17.89 -13.76 -12.23
CA LEU A 101 16.48 -13.37 -12.11
C LEU A 101 16.10 -13.00 -10.67
N PRO A 102 15.06 -12.17 -10.46
CA PRO A 102 14.45 -12.00 -9.15
C PRO A 102 14.03 -13.35 -8.57
N PRO A 103 14.14 -13.54 -7.23
CA PRO A 103 13.69 -14.76 -6.59
C PRO A 103 12.17 -14.89 -6.67
N ASP A 104 11.64 -16.11 -6.82
CA ASP A 104 10.20 -16.34 -6.80
C ASP A 104 9.59 -15.88 -5.46
N PHE A 105 8.49 -15.14 -5.52
CA PHE A 105 7.73 -14.78 -4.32
C PHE A 105 6.95 -16.00 -3.81
N ALA A 106 7.27 -16.46 -2.60
CA ALA A 106 6.68 -17.66 -2.03
C ALA A 106 5.20 -17.43 -1.65
N VAL A 107 4.29 -18.08 -2.37
CA VAL A 107 2.84 -18.06 -2.08
C VAL A 107 2.41 -19.41 -1.49
N PRO A 108 1.93 -19.46 -0.23
CA PRO A 108 1.40 -20.70 0.33
C PRO A 108 0.16 -21.15 -0.44
N MET A 109 0.12 -22.43 -0.82
CA MET A 109 -1.01 -23.01 -1.59
C MET A 109 -2.37 -22.87 -0.89
N SER A 110 -2.39 -22.85 0.45
CA SER A 110 -3.61 -22.63 1.23
C SER A 110 -4.20 -21.23 1.07
N GLU A 111 -3.39 -20.25 0.67
CA GLU A 111 -3.75 -18.84 0.58
C GLU A 111 -3.91 -18.37 -0.87
N ALA A 112 -3.41 -19.13 -1.84
CA ALA A 112 -3.33 -18.74 -3.26
C ALA A 112 -4.65 -18.24 -3.84
N ARG A 113 -5.77 -18.90 -3.54
CA ARG A 113 -7.09 -18.49 -4.04
C ARG A 113 -7.54 -17.15 -3.48
N GLU A 114 -7.35 -16.93 -2.18
CA GLU A 114 -7.74 -15.67 -1.52
C GLU A 114 -6.82 -14.53 -2.00
N LEU A 115 -5.53 -14.80 -2.21
CA LEU A 115 -4.56 -13.83 -2.71
C LEU A 115 -4.83 -13.36 -4.13
N ILE A 116 -5.36 -14.21 -5.01
CA ILE A 116 -5.77 -13.78 -6.37
C ILE A 116 -6.85 -12.69 -6.30
N LEU A 117 -7.85 -12.87 -5.43
CA LEU A 117 -8.91 -11.88 -5.23
C LEU A 117 -8.38 -10.60 -4.60
N LEU A 118 -7.41 -10.72 -3.69
CA LEU A 118 -6.78 -9.58 -3.05
C LEU A 118 -5.86 -8.81 -4.01
N ALA A 119 -5.17 -9.50 -4.92
CA ALA A 119 -4.37 -8.87 -5.96
C ALA A 119 -5.24 -8.04 -6.91
N ASP A 120 -6.40 -8.57 -7.31
CA ASP A 120 -7.40 -7.85 -8.10
C ASP A 120 -7.96 -6.63 -7.34
N PHE A 121 -8.34 -6.81 -6.07
CA PHE A 121 -8.82 -5.71 -5.21
C PHE A 121 -7.77 -4.61 -5.00
N LEU A 122 -6.50 -4.99 -4.80
CA LEU A 122 -5.41 -4.05 -4.56
C LEU A 122 -4.83 -3.46 -5.85
N ASP A 123 -5.23 -3.97 -7.02
CA ASP A 123 -4.67 -3.58 -8.32
C ASP A 123 -3.13 -3.68 -8.32
N CYS A 124 -2.60 -4.88 -8.02
CA CYS A 124 -1.16 -5.10 -7.87
C CYS A 124 -0.62 -6.47 -8.24
#